data_AF-A0A519K0G7-F1
#
_entry.id   AF-A0A519K0G7-F1
#
_cell.length_a   1.000
_cell.length_b   1.000
_cell.length_c   1.000
_cell.angle_alpha   90.00
_cell.angle_beta   90.00
_cell.angle_gamma   90.00
#
_symmetry.space_group_name_H-M   'P 1'
#
loop_
_entity.id
_entity.type
_entity.pdbx_description
1 polymer ?
#
loop_
_entity_poly.entity_id
_entity_poly.type
_entity_poly.pdbx_seq_one_letter_code
_entity_poly.pdbx_strand_id
1 'polypeptide(L)' 'MKSAKVIVSSFLKALNEEDFDKARTYLSDDLKFRGVLRTRDGGDDYIADMRKMKFKYEVLKIFHDGYD' A
#
# COMPACT_ATOMS: atom_id res chain seq x y z
N MET A 1 2.42 -19.10 -3.68
CA MET A 1 1.90 -17.76 -4.06
C MET A 1 1.32 -17.12 -2.80
N LYS A 2 1.68 -15.87 -2.44
CA LYS A 2 1.06 -15.21 -1.26
C LYS A 2 -0.35 -14.75 -1.65
N SER A 3 -1.35 -15.00 -0.79
CA SER A 3 -2.73 -14.53 -1.01
C SER A 3 -2.79 -13.00 -0.97
N ALA A 4 -3.71 -12.40 -1.74
CA ALA A 4 -3.93 -10.95 -1.79
C ALA A 4 -4.09 -10.34 -0.38
N LYS A 5 -4.81 -11.03 0.51
CA LYS A 5 -4.97 -10.62 1.92
C LYS A 5 -3.63 -10.48 2.64
N VAL A 6 -2.70 -11.41 2.43
CA VAL A 6 -1.38 -11.40 3.06
C VAL A 6 -0.53 -10.25 2.52
N ILE A 7 -0.58 -10.01 1.21
CA ILE A 7 0.17 -8.92 0.57
C ILE A 7 -0.32 -7.56 1.09
N VAL A 8 -1.63 -7.32 1.04
CA VAL A 8 -2.24 -6.05 1.49
C VAL A 8 -1.99 -5.81 2.98
N SER A 9 -2.15 -6.85 3.82
CA SER A 9 -1.91 -6.72 5.27
C SER A 9 -0.43 -6.43 5.56
N SER A 10 0.49 -7.06 4.83
CA SER A 10 1.93 -6.85 5.01
C SER A 10 2.37 -5.46 4.57
N PHE A 11 1.76 -4.94 3.50
CA PHE A 11 1.95 -3.58 3.03
C PHE A 11 1.50 -2.55 4.07
N LEU A 12 0.27 -2.68 4.59
CA LEU A 12 -0.25 -1.78 5.63
C LEU A 12 0.59 -1.83 6.91
N LYS A 13 1.06 -3.03 7.30
CA LYS A 13 1.97 -3.18 8.42
C LYS A 13 3.28 -2.43 8.19
N ALA A 14 3.88 -2.55 7.00
CA ALA A 14 5.09 -1.82 6.66
C ALA A 14 4.90 -0.29 6.70
N LEU A 15 3.75 0.22 6.24
CA LEU A 15 3.40 1.63 6.40
C LEU A 15 3.29 2.05 7.87
N ASN A 16 2.65 1.23 8.71
CA ASN A 16 2.53 1.50 10.15
C ASN A 16 3.87 1.48 10.89
N GLU A 17 4.78 0.59 10.49
CA GLU A 17 6.14 0.48 11.02
C GLU A 17 7.08 1.57 10.43
N GLU A 18 6.57 2.44 9.54
CA GLU A 18 7.35 3.44 8.80
C GLU A 18 8.51 2.82 7.98
N ASP A 19 8.37 1.54 7.65
CA ASP A 19 9.28 0.79 6.78
C ASP A 19 8.83 0.93 5.32
N PHE A 20 9.06 2.13 4.79
CA PHE A 20 8.61 2.51 3.46
C PHE A 20 9.35 1.78 2.34
N ASP A 21 10.59 1.37 2.58
CA ASP A 21 11.37 0.54 1.63
C ASP A 21 10.71 -0.82 1.47
N LYS A 22 10.33 -1.45 2.58
CA LYS A 22 9.56 -2.69 2.55
C LYS A 22 8.16 -2.50 1.96
N ALA A 23 7.49 -1.39 2.26
CA ALA A 23 6.19 -1.07 1.68
C ALA A 23 6.26 -1.01 0.14
N ARG A 24 7.33 -0.42 -0.43
CA ARG A 24 7.54 -0.34 -1.88
C ARG A 24 7.65 -1.71 -2.55
N THR A 25 8.20 -2.72 -1.87
CA THR A 25 8.33 -4.09 -2.41
C THR A 25 6.99 -4.79 -2.66
N TYR A 26 5.90 -4.31 -2.05
CA TYR A 26 4.56 -4.85 -2.26
C TYR A 26 3.78 -4.14 -3.38
N LEU A 27 4.36 -3.10 -3.98
CA LEU A 27 3.72 -2.31 -5.02
C LEU A 27 4.32 -2.66 -6.39
N SER A 28 3.45 -2.70 -7.40
CA SER A 28 3.88 -2.75 -8.79
C SER A 28 4.49 -1.41 -9.20
N ASP A 29 5.46 -1.44 -10.11
CA ASP A 29 6.01 -0.23 -10.74
C ASP A 29 4.92 0.57 -11.47
N ASP A 30 3.94 -0.10 -12.05
CA ASP A 30 2.80 0.51 -12.77
C ASP A 30 1.61 0.82 -11.85
N LEU A 31 1.84 0.98 -10.54
CA LEU A 31 0.79 1.33 -9.57
C LEU A 31 0.09 2.63 -9.96
N LYS A 32 -1.23 2.60 -10.07
CA LYS A 32 -2.07 3.79 -10.23
C LYS A 32 -2.85 4.03 -8.95
N PHE A 33 -2.37 4.96 -8.12
CA PHE A 33 -3.09 5.39 -6.93
C PHE A 33 -4.05 6.52 -7.28
N ARG A 34 -5.33 6.32 -6.97
CA ARG A 34 -6.40 7.32 -7.15
C ARG A 34 -7.05 7.62 -5.82
N GLY A 35 -6.57 8.67 -5.16
CA GLY A 35 -7.19 9.23 -3.96
C GLY A 35 -8.08 10.41 -4.30
N VAL A 36 -9.04 10.71 -3.42
CA VAL A 36 -9.96 11.87 -3.53
C VAL A 36 -9.19 13.18 -3.69
N LEU A 37 -8.04 13.29 -3.02
CA LEU A 37 -7.23 14.51 -3.00
C LEU A 37 -6.13 14.53 -4.08
N ARG A 38 -5.73 13.37 -4.61
CA ARG A 38 -4.52 13.25 -5.43
C ARG A 38 -4.47 11.92 -6.18
N THR A 39 -4.01 11.99 -7.42
CA THR A 39 -3.63 10.83 -8.22
C THR A 39 -2.11 10.70 -8.30
N ARG A 40 -1.63 9.45 -8.36
CA ARG A 40 -0.22 9.10 -8.59
C ARG A 40 -0.15 7.94 -9.56
N ASP A 41 0.77 8.06 -10.51
CA ASP A 41 1.15 7.00 -11.44
C ASP A 41 2.60 6.66 -11.09
N GLY A 42 2.80 5.49 -10.48
CA GLY A 42 4.10 5.03 -10.00
C GLY A 42 4.11 4.66 -8.52
N GLY A 43 4.67 3.49 -8.21
CA GLY A 43 4.85 3.02 -6.83
C GLY A 43 5.80 3.91 -6.01
N ASP A 44 6.84 4.46 -6.66
CA ASP A 44 7.84 5.32 -6.00
C ASP A 44 7.26 6.66 -5.58
N ASP A 45 6.53 7.34 -6.47
CA ASP A 45 5.87 8.62 -6.16
C ASP A 45 4.84 8.46 -5.05
N TYR A 46 4.10 7.35 -5.05
CA TYR A 46 3.16 7.03 -3.98
C TYR A 46 3.88 6.85 -2.63
N ILE A 47 4.97 6.07 -2.58
CA ILE A 47 5.74 5.84 -1.35
C ILE A 47 6.44 7.10 -0.87
N ALA A 48 6.94 7.95 -1.77
CA ALA A 48 7.53 9.24 -1.42
C ALA A 48 6.53 10.17 -0.71
N ASP A 49 5.27 10.14 -1.13
CA ASP A 49 4.18 10.84 -0.46
C ASP A 49 3.83 10.21 0.90
N MET A 50 3.80 8.87 0.99
CA MET A 50 3.58 8.16 2.25
C MET A 50 4.69 8.44 3.29
N ARG A 51 5.95 8.59 2.86
CA ARG A 51 7.08 8.98 3.74
C ARG A 51 6.87 10.34 4.39
N LYS A 52 6.22 11.28 3.69
CA LYS A 52 5.93 12.63 4.19
C LYS A 52 4.72 12.64 5.12
N MET A 53 3.66 11.90 4.76
CA MET A 53 2.40 11.94 5.50
C MET A 53 2.38 11.00 6.71
N LYS A 54 3.15 9.89 6.68
CA LYS A 54 3.30 8.92 7.79
C LYS A 54 1.97 8.44 8.38
N PHE A 55 1.01 8.14 7.51
CA PHE A 55 -0.28 7.65 7.95
C PHE A 55 -0.16 6.32 8.71
N LYS A 56 -0.95 6.19 9.78
CA LYS A 56 -1.10 4.97 10.57
C LYS A 56 -2.51 4.43 10.33
N TYR A 57 -2.62 3.13 10.10
CA TYR A 57 -3.85 2.42 9.74
C TYR A 57 -4.17 1.37 10.79
N GLU A 58 -5.38 1.41 11.33
CA GLU A 58 -5.94 0.31 12.11
C GLU A 58 -6.88 -0.50 11.21
N VAL A 59 -6.53 -1.77 10.97
CA VAL A 59 -7.32 -2.64 10.09
C VAL A 59 -8.49 -3.24 10.87
N LEU A 60 -9.67 -2.62 10.74
CA LEU A 60 -10.89 -3.08 11.40
C LEU A 60 -11.51 -4.30 10.70
N LYS A 61 -11.44 -4.34 9.36
CA LYS A 61 -12.04 -5.41 8.57
C LYS A 61 -11.34 -5.53 7.22
N ILE A 62 -11.16 -6.77 6.76
CA ILE A 62 -10.63 -7.07 5.42
C ILE A 62 -11.67 -7.86 4.66
N PHE A 63 -12.04 -7.37 3.48
CA PHE A 63 -12.87 -8.08 2.53
C PHE A 63 -12.02 -8.49 1.34
N HIS A 64 -12.29 -9.66 0.78
CA HIS A 64 -11.70 -10.10 -0.48
C HIS A 64 -12.83 -10.66 -1.34
N ASP A 65 -12.90 -10.19 -2.57
CA ASP A 65 -13.81 -10.69 -3.60
C ASP A 65 -12.94 -10.84 -4.85
N GLY A 66 -12.83 -12.07 -5.34
CA GLY A 66 -11.71 -12.49 -6.18
C GLY A 66 -11.93 -12.30 -7.69
N TYR A 67 -10.82 -12.11 -8.40
CA TYR A 67 -10.55 -12.73 -9.69
C TYR A 67 -9.34 -13.65 -9.43
N ASP A 68 -9.56 -14.94 -9.19
CA ASP A 68 -8.47 -15.94 -9.18
C ASP A 68 -8.02 -16.24 -10.61
#